data_AF-A0A3D1MC01-F1
#
_entry.id   AF-A0A3D1MC01-F1
#
_cell.length_a   1.000
_cell.length_b   1.000
_cell.length_c   1.000
_cell.angle_alpha   90.00
_cell.angle_beta   90.00
_cell.angle_gamma   90.00
#
_symmetry.space_group_name_H-M   'P 1'
#
loop_
_entity.id
_entity.type
_entity.pdbx_description
1 polymer ?
#
loop_
_entity_poly.entity_id
_entity_poly.type
_entity_poly.pdbx_seq_one_letter_code
_entity_poly.pdbx_strand_id
1 'polypeptide(L)'
;PLNALIGYTYTFGGDASKNEEYNRLGPLIRDAFGAYHISNQEQADFQQVQRENSILYGILNYRWRHLLKADVNTGYGKWTAGFVYRYYSYLDRIDDVFTFESFPYTAAFGRYRENRQFKGEHFLDLKTGINFNEKTSLSFVAQNVFNRFIVIRPG
;
A
#
# COMPACT_ATOMS: atom_id res chain seq x y z
N PRO A 1 -21.61 17.65 12.63
CA PRO A 1 -20.19 18.08 12.52
C PRO A 1 -19.42 17.14 11.59
N LEU A 2 -18.54 17.68 10.74
CA LEU A 2 -17.70 16.91 9.82
C LEU A 2 -16.31 16.72 10.44
N ASN A 3 -15.86 15.48 10.53
CA ASN A 3 -14.53 15.09 10.99
C ASN A 3 -13.82 14.35 9.86
N ALA A 4 -12.66 14.83 9.45
CA ALA A 4 -11.86 14.18 8.41
C ALA A 4 -10.41 14.06 8.87
N LEU A 5 -9.85 12.85 8.73
CA LEU A 5 -8.44 12.55 8.94
C LEU A 5 -7.88 11.95 7.65
N ILE A 6 -6.90 12.62 7.05
CA ILE A 6 -6.25 12.15 5.84
C ILE A 6 -4.75 12.03 6.13
N GLY A 7 -4.18 10.88 5.82
CA GLY A 7 -2.77 10.58 5.99
C GLY A 7 -2.20 9.96 4.72
N TYR A 8 -1.00 10.39 4.37
CA TYR A 8 -0.22 9.83 3.27
C TYR A 8 1.14 9.41 3.80
N THR A 9 1.59 8.22 3.40
CA THR A 9 2.89 7.67 3.74
C THR A 9 3.62 7.34 2.45
N TYR A 10 4.82 7.91 2.30
CA TYR A 10 5.79 7.52 1.30
C TYR A 10 6.92 6.75 1.97
N THR A 11 7.33 5.62 1.40
CA THR A 11 8.43 4.80 1.91
C THR A 11 9.52 4.65 0.86
N PHE A 12 10.75 5.03 1.21
CA PHE A 12 11.95 4.77 0.44
C PHE A 12 12.95 4.00 1.29
N GLY A 13 13.68 3.06 0.68
CA GLY A 13 14.72 2.30 1.34
C GLY A 13 16.05 2.53 0.65
N GLY A 14 16.98 3.19 1.34
CA GLY A 14 18.37 3.31 0.91
C GLY A 14 19.22 2.23 1.57
N ASP A 15 20.05 1.54 0.80
CA ASP A 15 20.99 0.53 1.28
C ASP A 15 22.45 1.03 1.13
N ALA A 16 23.01 1.53 2.24
CA ALA A 16 24.36 2.07 2.27
C ALA A 16 25.46 1.00 2.12
N SER A 17 25.12 -0.30 2.26
CA SER A 17 26.07 -1.39 2.02
C SER A 17 26.30 -1.66 0.53
N LYS A 18 25.32 -1.30 -0.32
CA LYS A 18 25.39 -1.44 -1.78
C LYS A 18 25.73 -0.14 -2.49
N ASN A 19 25.30 0.99 -1.97
CA ASN A 19 25.67 2.32 -2.48
C ASN A 19 26.22 3.18 -1.34
N GLU A 20 27.55 3.31 -1.29
CA GLU A 20 28.24 4.11 -0.27
C GLU A 20 27.82 5.60 -0.30
N GLU A 21 27.26 6.09 -1.41
CA GLU A 21 26.73 7.46 -1.50
C GLU A 21 25.57 7.70 -0.53
N TYR A 22 24.83 6.66 -0.14
CA TYR A 22 23.73 6.76 0.83
C TYR A 22 24.20 7.01 2.27
N ASN A 23 25.50 6.94 2.55
CA ASN A 23 26.07 7.49 3.79
C ASN A 23 25.96 9.02 3.84
N ARG A 24 25.66 9.67 2.71
CA ARG A 24 25.42 11.11 2.60
C ARG A 24 23.93 11.35 2.37
N LEU A 25 23.37 12.34 3.08
CA LEU A 25 21.94 12.67 2.95
C LEU A 25 21.54 13.16 1.56
N GLY A 26 22.42 13.86 0.84
CA GLY A 26 22.12 14.43 -0.47
C GLY A 26 21.71 13.38 -1.52
N PRO A 27 22.58 12.39 -1.82
CA PRO A 27 22.26 11.29 -2.73
C PRO A 27 21.02 10.48 -2.30
N LEU A 28 20.90 10.19 -1.00
CA LEU A 28 19.74 9.47 -0.46
C LEU A 28 18.42 10.23 -0.74
N ILE A 29 18.40 11.54 -0.49
CA ILE A 29 17.21 12.37 -0.71
C ILE A 29 16.92 12.52 -2.22
N ARG A 30 17.96 12.72 -3.05
CA ARG A 30 17.82 12.77 -4.51
C ARG A 30 17.14 11.51 -5.03
N ASP A 31 17.62 10.34 -4.62
CA ASP A 31 17.14 9.06 -5.12
C ASP A 31 15.78 8.70 -4.50
N ALA A 32 15.48 9.16 -3.29
CA ALA A 32 14.14 9.09 -2.71
C ALA A 32 13.11 9.89 -3.53
N PHE A 33 13.44 11.10 -3.97
CA PHE A 33 12.56 11.87 -4.86
C PHE A 33 12.49 11.27 -6.26
N GLY A 34 13.59 10.72 -6.78
CA GLY A 34 13.59 9.98 -8.05
C GLY A 34 12.70 8.74 -8.01
N ALA A 35 12.74 7.99 -6.90
CA ALA A 35 11.90 6.80 -6.69
C ALA A 35 10.44 7.14 -6.35
N TYR A 36 10.06 8.42 -6.23
CA TYR A 36 8.67 8.81 -5.99
C TYR A 36 7.76 8.41 -7.15
N HIS A 37 8.25 8.52 -8.38
CA HIS A 37 7.54 8.05 -9.57
C HIS A 37 8.48 7.19 -10.40
N ILE A 38 8.11 5.93 -10.58
CA ILE A 38 8.80 5.00 -11.47
C ILE A 38 7.86 4.61 -12.59
N SER A 39 8.40 4.41 -13.77
CA SER A 39 7.64 3.88 -14.90
C SER A 39 7.34 2.39 -14.71
N ASN A 40 6.33 1.89 -15.43
CA ASN A 40 6.02 0.46 -15.44
C ASN A 40 7.19 -0.38 -15.96
N GLN A 41 8.01 0.17 -16.85
CA GLN A 41 9.19 -0.52 -17.38
C GLN A 41 10.26 -0.69 -16.31
N GLU A 42 10.62 0.39 -15.60
CA GLU A 42 11.60 0.33 -14.50
C GLU A 42 11.12 -0.59 -13.37
N GLN A 43 9.80 -0.62 -13.11
CA GLN A 43 9.22 -1.53 -12.13
C GLN A 43 9.27 -3.00 -12.60
N ALA A 44 9.09 -3.26 -13.90
CA ALA A 44 9.28 -4.60 -14.46
C ALA A 44 10.75 -5.04 -14.40
N ASP A 45 11.68 -4.15 -14.73
CA ASP A 45 13.12 -4.39 -14.68
C ASP A 45 13.58 -4.70 -13.24
N PHE A 46 13.01 -3.99 -12.26
CA PHE A 46 13.23 -4.27 -10.84
C PHE A 46 12.70 -5.64 -10.39
N GLN A 47 11.65 -6.17 -11.01
CA GLN A 47 11.16 -7.50 -10.64
C GLN A 47 12.03 -8.63 -11.18
N GLN A 48 12.69 -8.36 -12.31
CA GLN A 48 13.58 -9.29 -12.99
C GLN A 48 15.04 -9.18 -12.48
N VAL A 49 15.97 -9.75 -13.25
CA VAL A 49 17.38 -10.02 -12.88
C VAL A 49 18.18 -8.77 -12.45
N GLN A 50 17.69 -7.54 -12.71
CA GLN A 50 18.41 -6.29 -12.45
C GLN A 50 18.05 -5.57 -11.14
N ARG A 51 17.61 -6.32 -10.12
CA ARG A 51 17.28 -5.76 -8.80
C ARG A 51 18.39 -4.90 -8.21
N GLU A 52 19.62 -5.37 -8.27
CA GLU A 52 20.75 -4.79 -7.54
C GLU A 52 21.15 -3.39 -8.02
N ASN A 53 20.86 -3.06 -9.28
CA ASN A 53 21.19 -1.76 -9.88
C ASN A 53 20.03 -0.76 -9.79
N SER A 54 18.87 -1.17 -9.26
CA SER A 54 17.70 -0.31 -9.16
C SER A 54 17.75 0.59 -7.94
N ILE A 55 17.29 1.82 -8.08
CA ILE A 55 17.06 2.76 -6.96
C ILE A 55 16.08 2.19 -5.91
N LEU A 56 15.27 1.19 -6.27
CA LEU A 56 14.32 0.53 -5.38
C LEU A 56 14.97 -0.60 -4.55
N TYR A 57 16.23 -0.97 -4.79
CA TYR A 57 16.85 -2.13 -4.17
C TYR A 57 16.79 -2.14 -2.64
N GLY A 58 16.93 -0.99 -2.00
CA GLY A 58 16.89 -0.91 -0.53
C GLY A 58 15.48 -1.00 0.06
N ILE A 59 14.41 -1.07 -0.76
CA ILE A 59 13.06 -1.27 -0.24
C ILE A 59 12.93 -2.65 0.40
N LEU A 60 12.35 -2.68 1.60
CA LEU A 60 12.09 -3.92 2.33
C LEU A 60 11.00 -4.75 1.64
N ASN A 61 11.08 -6.06 1.80
CA ASN A 61 10.03 -6.98 1.33
C ASN A 61 8.68 -6.60 1.94
N TYR A 62 7.61 -6.73 1.15
CA TYR A 62 6.24 -6.49 1.59
C TYR A 62 5.98 -5.06 2.08
N ARG A 63 6.67 -4.08 1.50
CA ARG A 63 6.47 -2.66 1.80
C ARG A 63 5.87 -1.93 0.60
N TRP A 64 4.71 -1.31 0.82
CA TRP A 64 4.14 -0.39 -0.16
C TRP A 64 4.88 0.93 -0.14
N ARG A 65 5.22 1.43 -1.33
CA ARG A 65 5.89 2.70 -1.51
C ARG A 65 4.95 3.89 -1.27
N HIS A 66 3.71 3.82 -1.74
CA HIS A 66 2.70 4.85 -1.50
C HIS A 66 1.49 4.27 -0.78
N LEU A 67 1.14 4.86 0.35
CA LEU A 67 -0.04 4.50 1.13
C LEU A 67 -0.84 5.77 1.42
N LEU A 68 -2.12 5.75 1.09
CA LEU A 68 -3.05 6.82 1.43
C LEU A 68 -4.16 6.25 2.30
N LYS A 69 -4.52 6.94 3.37
CA LYS A 69 -5.65 6.62 4.21
C LYS A 69 -6.45 7.88 4.47
N ALA A 70 -7.74 7.84 4.16
CA ALA A 70 -8.69 8.90 4.49
C ALA A 70 -9.83 8.30 5.33
N ASP A 71 -10.10 8.87 6.49
CA ASP A 71 -11.23 8.55 7.36
C ASP A 71 -12.09 9.80 7.47
N VAL A 72 -13.28 9.77 6.89
CA VAL A 72 -14.22 10.89 6.86
C VAL A 72 -15.50 10.46 7.54
N ASN A 73 -15.90 11.17 8.59
CA ASN A 73 -17.13 10.92 9.32
C ASN A 73 -17.92 12.22 9.46
N THR A 74 -19.22 12.15 9.25
CA THR A 74 -20.15 13.25 9.45
C THR A 74 -21.31 12.79 10.32
N GLY A 75 -21.83 13.73 11.11
CA GLY A 75 -23.01 13.50 11.93
C GLY A 75 -24.05 14.59 11.68
N TYR A 76 -25.31 14.17 11.50
CA TYR A 76 -26.47 15.04 11.39
C TYR A 76 -27.59 14.55 12.32
N GLY A 77 -27.88 15.33 13.36
CA GLY A 77 -28.84 14.94 14.39
C GLY A 77 -28.46 13.62 15.07
N LYS A 78 -29.35 12.64 14.98
CA LYS A 78 -29.14 11.28 15.53
C LYS A 78 -28.32 10.38 14.62
N TRP A 79 -28.12 10.76 13.36
CA TRP A 79 -27.47 9.92 12.36
C TRP A 79 -25.99 10.24 12.26
N THR A 80 -25.17 9.20 12.12
CA THR A 80 -23.76 9.29 11.78
C THR A 80 -23.50 8.48 10.52
N ALA A 81 -22.65 9.02 9.65
CA ALA A 81 -22.24 8.35 8.42
C ALA A 81 -20.77 8.67 8.17
N GLY A 82 -20.04 7.72 7.62
CA GLY A 82 -18.64 7.91 7.31
C GLY A 82 -18.10 6.83 6.42
N PHE A 83 -16.91 7.06 5.93
CA PHE A 83 -16.18 6.09 5.13
C PHE A 83 -14.70 6.13 5.46
N VAL A 84 -14.05 4.98 5.31
CA VAL A 84 -12.60 4.86 5.35
C VAL A 84 -12.13 4.41 4.01
N TYR A 85 -11.39 5.27 3.34
CA TYR A 85 -10.71 4.95 2.10
C TYR A 85 -9.25 4.62 2.38
N ARG A 86 -8.76 3.53 1.81
CA ARG A 86 -7.34 3.18 1.82
C ARG A 86 -6.88 2.88 0.41
N TYR A 87 -5.74 3.44 0.05
CA TYR A 87 -5.03 3.08 -1.17
C TYR A 87 -3.65 2.55 -0.82
N TYR A 88 -3.32 1.42 -1.42
CA TYR A 88 -1.99 0.82 -1.37
C TYR A 88 -1.42 0.82 -2.78
N SER A 89 -0.19 1.31 -2.95
CA SER A 89 0.51 1.19 -4.22
C SER A 89 0.74 -0.27 -4.60
N TYR A 90 1.24 -0.49 -5.81
CA TYR A 90 1.76 -1.80 -6.14
C TYR A 90 2.92 -2.19 -5.21
N LEU A 91 3.04 -3.49 -4.94
CA LEU A 91 4.05 -4.06 -4.04
C LEU A 91 5.33 -4.37 -4.83
N ASP A 92 6.34 -3.53 -4.65
CA ASP A 92 7.57 -3.61 -5.46
C ASP A 92 8.35 -4.89 -5.21
N ARG A 93 8.51 -5.26 -3.93
CA ARG A 93 9.38 -6.37 -3.52
C ARG A 93 8.63 -7.46 -2.76
N ILE A 94 8.78 -8.69 -3.23
CA ILE A 94 8.29 -9.94 -2.63
C ILE A 94 9.43 -10.96 -2.65
N ASP A 95 9.36 -11.98 -1.80
CA ASP A 95 10.35 -13.06 -1.83
C ASP A 95 10.26 -13.86 -3.13
N ASP A 96 11.41 -14.29 -3.66
CA ASP A 96 11.49 -14.98 -4.94
C ASP A 96 10.76 -16.32 -4.97
N VAL A 97 10.60 -16.96 -3.81
CA VAL A 97 9.83 -18.21 -3.66
C VAL A 97 8.37 -18.07 -4.09
N PHE A 98 7.82 -16.85 -4.09
CA PHE A 98 6.47 -16.56 -4.53
C PHE A 98 6.37 -16.21 -6.03
N THR A 99 7.51 -16.04 -6.71
CA THR A 99 7.58 -15.78 -8.16
C THR A 99 7.99 -17.01 -8.96
N PHE A 100 8.61 -18.02 -8.34
CA PHE A 100 9.01 -19.23 -9.06
C PHE A 100 7.81 -20.13 -9.39
N GLU A 101 7.57 -20.36 -10.67
CA GLU A 101 6.48 -21.23 -11.17
C GLU A 101 6.65 -22.69 -10.74
N SER A 102 7.86 -23.11 -10.37
CA SER A 102 8.16 -24.47 -9.88
C SER A 102 7.43 -24.83 -8.58
N PHE A 103 6.88 -23.84 -7.86
CA PHE A 103 6.09 -24.05 -6.66
C PHE A 103 4.63 -23.61 -6.90
N PRO A 104 3.76 -24.51 -7.40
CA PRO A 104 2.43 -24.15 -7.89
C PRO A 104 1.51 -23.54 -6.81
N TYR A 105 1.70 -23.91 -5.54
CA TYR A 105 0.94 -23.35 -4.42
C TYR A 105 1.37 -21.92 -4.05
N THR A 106 2.64 -21.56 -4.21
CA THR A 106 3.16 -20.22 -3.86
C THR A 106 3.14 -19.25 -5.05
N ALA A 107 3.21 -19.77 -6.28
CA ALA A 107 3.13 -19.00 -7.52
C ALA A 107 1.77 -18.30 -7.71
N ALA A 108 0.71 -18.74 -7.02
CA ALA A 108 -0.60 -18.09 -7.05
C ALA A 108 -0.54 -16.62 -6.60
N PHE A 109 0.32 -16.30 -5.62
CA PHE A 109 0.50 -14.93 -5.13
C PHE A 109 1.25 -14.06 -6.16
N GLY A 110 2.32 -14.60 -6.77
CA GLY A 110 3.03 -13.95 -7.87
C GLY A 110 2.13 -13.65 -9.06
N ARG A 111 1.35 -14.64 -9.52
CA ARG A 111 0.39 -14.49 -10.64
C ARG A 111 -0.70 -13.46 -10.34
N TYR A 112 -1.27 -13.50 -9.15
CA TYR A 112 -2.25 -12.50 -8.72
C TYR A 112 -1.68 -11.07 -8.74
N ARG A 113 -0.40 -10.92 -8.36
CA ARG A 113 0.31 -9.64 -8.40
C ARG A 113 0.58 -9.18 -9.84
N GLU A 114 1.04 -10.06 -10.72
CA GLU A 114 1.33 -9.76 -12.13
C GLU A 114 0.07 -9.36 -12.92
N ASN A 115 -1.05 -10.07 -12.70
CA ASN A 115 -2.33 -9.78 -13.34
C ASN A 115 -2.84 -8.36 -13.09
N ARG A 116 -2.31 -7.66 -12.07
CA ARG A 116 -2.68 -6.28 -11.74
C ARG A 116 -1.90 -5.23 -12.52
N GLN A 117 -0.92 -5.63 -13.35
CA GLN A 117 -0.20 -4.72 -14.26
C GLN A 117 0.32 -3.47 -13.55
N PHE A 118 1.01 -3.64 -12.41
CA PHE A 118 1.60 -2.52 -11.66
C PHE A 118 0.59 -1.53 -11.04
N LYS A 119 -0.70 -1.88 -10.99
CA LYS A 119 -1.74 -1.02 -10.40
C LYS A 119 -1.82 -1.22 -8.89
N GLY A 120 -2.15 -0.14 -8.19
CA GLY A 120 -2.43 -0.14 -6.76
C GLY A 120 -3.85 -0.62 -6.44
N GLU A 121 -4.11 -0.84 -5.16
CA GLU A 121 -5.37 -1.35 -4.63
C GLU A 121 -6.14 -0.29 -3.86
N HIS A 122 -7.46 -0.33 -4.02
CA HIS A 122 -8.39 0.60 -3.40
C HIS A 122 -9.35 -0.16 -2.48
N PHE A 123 -9.41 0.25 -1.22
CA PHE A 123 -10.33 -0.28 -0.22
C PHE A 123 -11.23 0.84 0.26
N LEU A 124 -12.51 0.51 0.37
CA LEU A 124 -13.52 1.38 0.92
C LEU A 124 -14.27 0.62 2.00
N ASP A 125 -14.26 1.16 3.20
CA ASP A 125 -15.15 0.75 4.27
C ASP A 125 -16.21 1.83 4.46
N LEU A 126 -17.43 1.42 4.76
CA LEU A 126 -18.53 2.32 5.09
C LEU A 126 -18.92 2.13 6.55
N LYS A 127 -19.22 3.24 7.21
CA LYS A 127 -19.67 3.30 8.60
C LYS A 127 -20.97 4.09 8.62
N THR A 128 -22.00 3.57 9.27
CA THR A 128 -23.24 4.30 9.52
C THR A 128 -23.70 4.02 10.95
N GLY A 129 -24.39 4.95 11.58
CA GLY A 129 -24.83 4.79 12.95
C GLY A 129 -26.00 5.68 13.32
N ILE A 130 -26.66 5.30 14.40
CA ILE A 130 -27.80 5.99 14.97
C ILE A 130 -27.56 6.11 16.48
N ASN A 131 -27.56 7.34 16.97
CA ASN A 131 -27.51 7.67 18.38
C ASN A 131 -28.94 7.77 18.90
N PHE A 132 -29.37 6.81 19.72
CA PHE A 132 -30.71 6.82 20.32
C PHE A 132 -30.79 7.86 21.43
N ASN A 133 -29.80 7.87 22.33
CA ASN A 133 -29.61 8.77 23.46
C ASN A 133 -28.11 9.10 23.60
N GLU A 134 -27.74 10.02 24.49
CA GLU A 134 -26.32 10.36 24.77
C GLU A 134 -25.48 9.16 25.26
N LYS A 135 -26.14 8.12 25.79
CA LYS A 135 -25.49 6.92 26.35
C LYS A 135 -25.60 5.69 25.46
N THR A 136 -26.34 5.74 24.35
CA THR A 136 -26.65 4.55 23.54
C THR A 136 -26.65 4.87 22.06
N SER A 137 -25.75 4.20 21.34
CA SER A 137 -25.59 4.29 19.90
C SER A 137 -25.51 2.91 19.28
N LEU A 138 -26.10 2.74 18.11
CA LEU A 138 -25.93 1.57 17.26
C LEU A 138 -25.14 1.97 16.03
N SER A 139 -24.19 1.15 15.60
CA SER A 139 -23.38 1.43 14.42
C SER A 139 -23.18 0.16 13.59
N PHE A 140 -23.25 0.33 12.28
CA PHE A 140 -22.99 -0.68 11.27
C PHE A 140 -21.74 -0.30 10.51
N VAL A 141 -20.84 -1.27 10.36
CA VAL A 141 -19.59 -1.09 9.61
C VAL A 141 -19.50 -2.19 8.57
N ALA A 142 -19.46 -1.79 7.30
CA ALA A 142 -19.20 -2.67 6.18
C ALA A 142 -17.74 -2.47 5.75
N GLN A 143 -16.91 -3.49 6.00
CA GLN A 143 -15.50 -3.47 5.61
C GLN A 143 -15.35 -4.00 4.18
N ASN A 144 -14.42 -3.41 3.42
CA ASN A 144 -14.07 -3.86 2.08
C ASN A 144 -15.31 -4.02 1.18
N VAL A 145 -16.05 -2.94 0.98
CA VAL A 145 -17.32 -2.93 0.25
C VAL A 145 -17.18 -3.44 -1.19
N PHE A 146 -15.99 -3.27 -1.78
CA PHE A 146 -15.68 -3.79 -3.12
C PHE A 146 -15.28 -5.27 -3.14
N ASN A 147 -15.29 -5.96 -1.99
CA ASN A 147 -14.85 -7.34 -1.83
C ASN A 147 -13.50 -7.64 -2.50
N ARG A 148 -12.53 -6.74 -2.33
CA ARG A 148 -11.19 -6.90 -2.90
C ARG A 148 -10.39 -7.88 -2.08
N PHE A 149 -9.85 -8.91 -2.71
CA PHE A 149 -8.85 -9.76 -2.09
C PHE A 149 -7.57 -8.95 -1.84
N ILE A 150 -6.87 -9.21 -0.74
CA ILE A 150 -5.52 -8.69 -0.46
C ILE A 150 -4.76 -9.65 0.44
N VAL A 151 -3.47 -9.79 0.16
CA VAL A 151 -2.52 -10.48 1.03
C VAL A 151 -1.43 -9.47 1.36
N ILE A 152 -1.36 -9.08 2.64
CA ILE A 152 -0.46 -8.04 3.13
C ILE A 152 0.95 -8.61 3.35
N ARG A 153 1.01 -9.82 3.88
CA ARG A 153 2.21 -10.66 3.99
C ARG A 153 1.78 -12.13 3.89
N PRO A 154 2.45 -12.96 3.08
CA PRO A 154 2.27 -14.40 3.14
C PRO A 154 2.85 -14.94 4.45
N GLY A 155 2.10 -15.81 5.11
CA GLY A 155 2.46 -16.53 6.33
C GLY A 155 1.63 -17.80 6.43
#